data_AF-A1CEY7-F1
#
_entry.id   AF-A1CEY7-F1
#
_cell.length_a   1.000
_cell.length_b   1.000
_cell.length_c   1.000
_cell.angle_alpha   90.00
_cell.angle_beta   90.00
_cell.angle_gamma   90.00
#
_symmetry.space_group_name_H-M   'P 1'
#
loop_
_entity.id
_entity.type
_entity.pdbx_description
1 polymer ?
#
loop_
_entity_poly.entity_id
_entity_poly.type
_entity_poly.pdbx_seq_one_letter_code
_entity_poly.pdbx_strand_id
1 'polypeptide(L)' 'MRFSFLAALALVGTALAAPAGPNRSAATIPIGQTCNKDGSMGICESGYCLQDEKAATGTCQAQ' A
#
# COMPACT_ATOMS: atom_id res chain seq x y z
N MET A 1 -3.31 -14.71 52.01
CA MET A 1 -2.61 -13.51 51.51
C MET A 1 -1.20 -13.86 51.09
N ARG A 2 -0.94 -13.96 49.78
CA ARG A 2 0.39 -13.86 49.16
C ARG A 2 0.17 -13.28 47.76
N PHE A 3 0.31 -11.96 47.64
CA PHE A 3 0.21 -11.23 46.39
C PHE A 3 1.47 -11.47 45.56
N SER A 4 1.33 -12.02 44.36
CA SER A 4 2.34 -11.98 43.30
C SER A 4 1.59 -12.13 41.97
N PHE A 5 0.93 -11.07 41.50
CA PHE A 5 1.52 -10.09 40.56
C PHE A 5 1.96 -10.67 39.21
N LEU A 6 1.18 -11.57 38.59
CA LEU A 6 1.33 -11.85 37.15
C LEU A 6 -0.02 -11.90 36.43
N ALA A 7 -0.83 -10.86 36.64
CA ALA A 7 -1.74 -10.36 35.62
C ALA A 7 -0.91 -9.70 34.50
N ALA A 8 -0.05 -10.47 33.84
CA ALA A 8 0.63 -10.03 32.63
C ALA A 8 -0.36 -10.17 31.49
N LEU A 9 -1.20 -9.14 31.38
CA LEU A 9 -1.84 -8.64 30.19
C LEU A 9 -1.90 -9.63 29.01
N ALA A 10 -3.07 -10.24 28.88
CA ALA A 10 -3.66 -10.43 27.58
C ALA A 10 -3.54 -9.14 26.76
N LEU A 11 -2.84 -9.20 25.62
CA LEU A 11 -3.35 -8.59 24.40
C LEU A 11 -2.57 -9.10 23.19
N VAL A 12 -3.24 -9.99 22.48
CA VAL A 12 -3.24 -10.15 21.02
C VAL A 12 -2.44 -9.07 20.30
N GLY A 13 -1.19 -9.39 20.02
CA GLY A 13 -0.45 -8.81 18.91
C GLY A 13 -0.52 -9.78 17.75
N THR A 14 -1.69 -9.99 17.15
CA THR A 14 -1.69 -10.30 15.73
C THR A 14 -0.96 -9.13 15.11
N ALA A 15 0.32 -9.31 14.79
CA ALA A 15 1.00 -8.48 13.84
C ALA A 15 0.13 -8.56 12.60
N LEU A 16 -0.81 -7.62 12.49
CA LEU A 16 -1.23 -7.10 11.23
C LEU A 16 0.09 -6.98 10.48
N ALA A 17 0.27 -7.84 9.48
CA ALA A 17 0.98 -7.45 8.28
C ALA A 17 0.16 -6.29 7.69
N ALA A 18 0.12 -5.17 8.43
CA ALA A 18 -0.07 -3.87 7.85
C ALA A 18 1.10 -3.79 6.89
N PRO A 19 0.84 -3.70 5.57
CA PRO A 19 1.91 -3.46 4.65
C PRO A 19 2.58 -2.16 5.12
N ALA A 20 3.76 -2.30 5.74
CA ALA A 20 4.73 -1.23 5.83
C ALA A 20 5.23 -1.00 4.40
N GLY A 21 4.38 -0.37 3.60
CA GLY A 21 4.60 0.11 2.26
C GLY A 21 4.03 1.52 2.22
N PRO A 22 4.78 2.48 1.69
CA PRO A 22 5.10 3.70 2.37
C PRO A 22 3.95 4.71 2.33
N ASN A 23 3.80 5.48 3.40
CA ASN A 23 3.32 6.85 3.32
C ASN A 23 4.40 7.75 2.66
N ARG A 24 4.94 7.30 1.52
CA ARG A 24 5.52 8.19 0.52
C ARG A 24 4.28 8.69 -0.17
N SER A 25 4.03 9.98 -0.18
CA SER A 25 3.09 10.59 -1.11
C SER A 25 3.29 9.92 -2.46
N ALA A 26 2.44 8.94 -2.80
CA ALA A 26 2.54 8.28 -4.09
C ALA A 26 2.25 9.43 -5.03
N ALA A 27 3.27 9.89 -5.76
CA ALA A 27 3.13 11.04 -6.62
C ALA A 27 1.89 10.78 -7.47
N THR A 28 0.84 11.58 -7.28
CA THR A 28 -0.43 11.34 -7.97
C THR A 28 -0.14 11.55 -9.45
N ILE A 29 -0.27 10.48 -10.21
CA ILE A 29 0.04 10.48 -11.63
C ILE A 29 -1.23 10.96 -12.37
N PRO A 30 -1.17 12.06 -13.14
CA PRO A 30 -2.31 12.53 -13.92
C PRO A 30 -2.80 11.47 -14.91
N ILE A 31 -4.08 11.54 -15.28
CA ILE A 31 -4.62 10.72 -16.35
C ILE A 31 -3.87 11.00 -17.66
N GLY A 32 -3.54 9.94 -18.40
CA GLY A 32 -2.74 9.98 -19.63
C GLY A 32 -1.23 9.96 -19.42
N GLN A 33 -0.74 9.97 -18.17
CA GLN A 33 0.68 9.84 -17.87
C GLN A 33 1.10 8.38 -17.66
N THR A 34 2.39 8.12 -17.82
CA THR A 34 2.99 6.80 -17.65
C THR A 34 2.90 6.35 -16.19
N CYS A 35 2.47 5.12 -15.98
CA CYS A 35 2.36 4.49 -14.67
C CYS A 35 2.92 3.07 -14.70
N ASN A 36 3.24 2.52 -13.53
CA ASN A 36 3.57 1.11 -13.39
C ASN A 36 2.53 0.41 -12.51
N LYS A 37 2.15 -0.82 -12.86
CA LYS A 37 1.18 -1.63 -12.10
C LYS A 37 1.67 -1.96 -10.69
N ASP A 38 2.98 -1.94 -10.48
CA ASP A 38 3.60 -2.15 -9.17
C ASP A 38 3.54 -0.90 -8.26
N GLY A 39 3.07 0.24 -8.78
CA GLY A 39 3.00 1.51 -8.06
C GLY A 39 4.36 2.16 -7.77
N SER A 40 5.45 1.65 -8.36
CA SER A 40 6.82 2.16 -8.17
C SER A 40 6.97 3.64 -8.58
N MET A 41 6.19 4.09 -9.57
CA MET A 41 6.17 5.48 -10.06
C MET A 41 5.14 6.39 -9.35
N GLY A 42 4.32 5.85 -8.45
CA GLY A 42 3.16 6.53 -7.87
C GLY A 42 1.84 5.88 -8.25
N ILE A 43 0.74 6.48 -7.79
CA ILE A 43 -0.63 5.98 -8.03
C ILE A 43 -1.35 6.96 -8.95
N CYS A 44 -2.06 6.45 -9.96
CA CYS A 44 -2.88 7.26 -10.85
C CYS A 44 -3.96 8.03 -10.07
N GLU A 45 -4.29 9.25 -10.51
CA GLU A 45 -5.37 10.05 -9.92
C GLU A 45 -6.72 9.31 -9.93
N SER A 46 -6.98 8.56 -11.00
CA SER A 46 -8.14 7.68 -11.14
C SER A 46 -8.05 6.39 -10.32
N GLY A 47 -6.89 6.08 -9.73
CA GLY A 47 -6.58 4.78 -9.14
C GLY A 47 -6.38 3.65 -10.18
N TYR A 48 -6.41 3.95 -11.48
CA TYR A 48 -6.34 2.94 -12.54
C TYR A 48 -5.15 3.17 -13.48
N CYS A 49 -4.26 2.17 -13.51
CA CYS A 49 -3.13 2.09 -14.42
C CYS A 49 -3.36 0.97 -15.43
N LEU A 50 -3.56 1.33 -16.71
CA LEU A 50 -3.66 0.36 -17.79
C LEU A 50 -2.25 -0.01 -18.28
N GLN A 51 -1.78 -1.19 -17.89
CA GLN A 51 -0.49 -1.74 -18.33
C GLN A 51 -0.68 -3.16 -18.88
N ASP A 52 -0.32 -3.38 -20.14
CA ASP A 52 -0.27 -4.73 -20.71
C ASP A 52 0.77 -5.59 -19.97
N GLU A 53 0.50 -6.89 -19.80
CA GLU A 53 1.36 -7.78 -19.01
C GLU A 53 2.81 -7.88 -19.53
N LYS A 54 3.02 -7.61 -20.82
CA LYS A 54 4.34 -7.64 -21.47
C LYS A 54 4.97 -6.25 -21.61
N ALA A 55 4.23 -5.18 -21.31
CA ALA A 55 4.74 -3.82 -21.40
C ALA A 55 5.53 -3.47 -20.15
N ALA A 56 6.66 -2.77 -20.31
CA ALA A 56 7.49 -2.33 -19.20
C ALA A 56 6.80 -1.27 -18.33
N THR A 57 5.93 -0.45 -18.93
CA THR A 57 5.14 0.59 -18.27
C THR A 57 3.74 0.65 -18.90
N GLY A 58 2.77 1.21 -18.17
CA GLY A 58 1.40 1.47 -18.61
C GLY A 58 1.04 2.95 -18.64
N THR A 59 -0.25 3.25 -18.73
CA THR A 59 -0.80 4.61 -18.75
C THR A 59 -1.99 4.75 -17.82
N CYS A 60 -2.05 5.86 -17.08
CA CYS A 60 -3.19 6.16 -16.22
C CYS A 60 -4.42 6.45 -17.06
N GLN A 61 -5.54 5.79 -16.77
CA GLN A 61 -6.81 6.02 -17.46
C GLN A 61 -7.92 6.32 -16.46
N ALA A 62 -8.92 7.12 -16.85
CA ALA A 62 -10.15 7.28 -16.07
C ALA A 62 -10.86 5.92 -16.04
N GLN A 63 -11.22 5.47 -14.83
CA GLN A 63 -11.97 4.23 -14.62
C GLN A 63 -13.46 4.44 -14.87
#